data_AF-A0A183K5F3-F1
#
_entry.id   AF-A0A183K5F3-F1
#
_cell.length_a   1.000
_cell.length_b   1.000
_cell.length_c   1.000
_cell.angle_alpha   90.00
_cell.angle_beta   90.00
_cell.angle_gamma   90.00
#
_symmetry.space_group_name_H-M   'P 1'
#
loop_
_entity.id
_entity.type
_entity.pdbx_description
1 polymer ?
#
loop_
_entity_poly.entity_id
_entity_poly.type
_entity_poly.pdbx_seq_one_letter_code
_entity_poly.pdbx_strand_id
1 'polypeptide(L)'
;MFIIVKRGMAYVYLEGILFKGNDFLSDAFTSNLHYAFVPLGIIILASYLVASLFSSVFEMGVDTIFLCFLEDLEKNDGSAERPYYMSKNLMNILGKRNAQLPQVKQTI
;
A
#
# COMPACT_ATOMS: atom_id res chain seq x y z
N MET A 1 1.69 4.45 -12.39
CA MET A 1 2.66 3.94 -11.41
C MET A 1 2.69 2.41 -11.35
N PHE A 2 1.53 1.74 -11.26
CA PHE A 2 1.42 0.29 -11.10
C PHE A 2 2.05 -0.57 -12.20
N ILE A 3 1.97 -0.15 -13.46
CA ILE A 3 2.57 -0.90 -14.58
C ILE A 3 4.10 -0.94 -14.46
N ILE A 4 4.72 0.12 -13.92
CA ILE A 4 6.18 0.23 -13.77
C ILE A 4 6.65 -0.60 -12.58
N VAL A 5 5.93 -0.58 -11.45
CA VAL A 5 6.26 -1.38 -10.26
C VAL A 5 6.03 -2.87 -10.54
N LYS A 6 4.94 -3.23 -11.21
CA LYS A 6 4.62 -4.61 -11.61
C LYS A 6 5.62 -5.13 -12.66
N ARG A 7 6.01 -4.33 -13.65
CA ARG A 7 7.05 -4.71 -14.63
C ARG A 7 8.42 -4.79 -14.00
N GLY A 8 8.79 -3.86 -13.10
CA GLY A 8 10.07 -3.87 -12.40
C GLY A 8 10.22 -5.08 -11.47
N MET A 9 9.20 -5.38 -10.66
CA MET A 9 9.17 -6.59 -9.85
C MET A 9 9.18 -7.84 -10.72
N ALA A 10 8.37 -7.91 -11.77
CA ALA A 10 8.39 -9.04 -12.70
C ALA A 10 9.77 -9.23 -13.35
N TYR A 11 10.45 -8.16 -13.76
CA TYR A 11 11.80 -8.24 -14.34
C TYR A 11 12.84 -8.71 -13.30
N VAL A 12 12.77 -8.23 -12.06
CA VAL A 12 13.67 -8.65 -10.99
C VAL A 12 13.46 -10.13 -10.61
N TYR A 13 12.21 -10.60 -10.59
CA TYR A 13 11.90 -12.01 -10.35
C TYR A 13 12.25 -12.91 -11.55
N LEU A 14 11.91 -12.53 -12.79
CA LEU A 14 12.16 -13.34 -13.99
C LEU A 14 13.62 -13.33 -14.47
N GLU A 15 14.33 -12.21 -14.37
CA GLU A 15 15.68 -12.10 -14.96
C GLU A 15 16.80 -12.11 -13.89
N GLY A 16 16.50 -11.74 -12.64
CA GLY A 16 17.51 -11.45 -11.63
C GLY A 16 17.73 -12.50 -10.54
N ILE A 17 16.65 -13.13 -10.03
CA ILE A 17 16.70 -13.93 -8.78
C ILE A 17 16.16 -15.36 -8.97
N LEU A 18 15.15 -15.58 -9.81
CA LEU A 18 14.53 -16.91 -9.95
C LEU A 18 15.37 -17.87 -10.82
N PHE A 19 16.14 -17.34 -11.79
CA PHE A 19 16.92 -18.16 -12.74
C PHE A 19 18.44 -18.11 -12.51
N LYS A 20 18.93 -17.14 -11.73
CA LYS A 20 20.36 -16.93 -11.52
C LYS A 20 20.76 -17.31 -10.09
N GLY A 21 20.96 -18.62 -9.85
CA GLY A 21 21.76 -19.11 -8.71
C GLY A 21 21.00 -19.68 -7.50
N ASN A 22 19.87 -20.36 -7.70
CA ASN A 22 19.16 -21.04 -6.62
C ASN A 22 19.26 -22.57 -6.75
N ASP A 23 20.39 -23.12 -6.30
CA ASP A 23 20.59 -24.57 -6.16
C ASP A 23 19.43 -25.23 -5.36
N PHE A 24 18.80 -24.47 -4.45
CA PHE A 24 17.59 -24.85 -3.70
C PHE A 24 16.35 -25.08 -4.57
N LEU A 25 16.12 -24.25 -5.60
CA LEU A 25 15.01 -24.48 -6.51
C LEU A 25 15.29 -25.70 -7.39
N SER A 26 16.52 -25.84 -7.91
CA SER A 26 16.87 -27.04 -8.67
C SER A 26 16.70 -28.32 -7.85
N ASP A 27 17.05 -28.33 -6.56
CA ASP A 27 16.91 -29.52 -5.69
C ASP A 27 15.43 -29.84 -5.35
N ALA A 28 14.59 -28.80 -5.25
CA ALA A 28 13.14 -28.94 -5.12
C ALA A 28 12.47 -29.44 -6.42
N PHE A 29 13.04 -29.13 -7.60
CA PHE A 29 12.53 -29.56 -8.91
C PHE A 29 13.07 -30.94 -9.36
N THR A 30 14.19 -31.44 -8.82
CA THR A 30 14.84 -32.70 -9.21
C THR A 30 14.36 -33.93 -8.41
N SER A 31 13.76 -33.72 -7.24
CA SER A 31 13.27 -34.82 -6.39
C SER A 31 11.95 -35.42 -6.90
N ASN A 32 12.01 -36.28 -7.93
CA ASN A 32 10.94 -37.20 -8.39
C ASN A 32 9.49 -36.63 -8.34
N LEU A 33 9.26 -35.40 -8.81
CA LEU A 33 7.93 -34.81 -8.83
C LEU A 33 7.53 -34.48 -10.27
N HIS A 34 6.64 -35.29 -10.83
CA HIS A 34 6.26 -35.30 -12.24
C HIS A 34 5.64 -33.98 -12.76
N TYR A 35 5.25 -33.06 -11.86
CA TYR A 35 4.62 -31.77 -12.18
C TYR A 35 4.97 -30.63 -11.19
N ALA A 36 6.22 -30.48 -10.76
CA ALA A 36 6.62 -29.41 -9.83
C ALA A 36 6.39 -27.96 -10.35
N PHE A 37 6.34 -27.77 -11.67
CA PHE A 37 6.08 -26.46 -12.29
C PHE A 37 4.63 -25.98 -12.14
N VAL A 38 3.67 -26.92 -12.07
CA VAL A 38 2.23 -26.61 -11.96
C VAL A 38 1.89 -25.91 -10.64
N PRO A 39 2.22 -26.44 -9.45
CA PRO A 39 1.95 -25.76 -8.18
C PRO A 39 2.72 -24.44 -8.07
N LEU A 40 3.95 -24.35 -8.62
CA LEU A 40 4.70 -23.11 -8.65
C LEU A 40 3.98 -22.02 -9.47
N GLY A 41 3.52 -22.36 -10.67
CA GLY A 41 2.75 -21.45 -11.53
C GLY A 41 1.46 -20.97 -10.86
N ILE A 42 0.76 -21.88 -10.16
CA ILE A 42 -0.46 -21.55 -9.42
C ILE A 42 -0.17 -20.57 -8.28
N ILE A 43 0.91 -20.76 -7.51
CA ILE A 43 1.27 -19.86 -6.40
C ILE A 43 1.65 -18.47 -6.93
N ILE A 44 2.42 -18.40 -8.02
CA ILE A 44 2.80 -17.13 -8.65
C ILE A 44 1.56 -16.40 -9.17
N LEU A 45 0.67 -17.09 -9.87
CA LEU A 45 -0.57 -16.50 -10.39
C LEU A 45 -1.49 -16.05 -9.27
N ALA A 46 -1.71 -16.89 -8.25
CA ALA A 46 -2.59 -16.58 -7.12
C ALA A 46 -2.07 -15.37 -6.33
N SER A 47 -0.78 -15.36 -6.00
CA SER A 47 -0.16 -14.22 -5.31
C SER A 47 -0.20 -12.93 -6.16
N TYR A 48 -0.01 -13.03 -7.47
CA TYR A 48 -0.15 -11.90 -8.37
C TYR A 48 -1.56 -11.32 -8.38
N LEU A 49 -2.59 -12.17 -8.44
CA LEU A 49 -4.00 -11.75 -8.40
C LEU A 49 -4.32 -11.05 -7.09
N VAL A 50 -4.00 -11.68 -5.96
CA VAL A 50 -4.22 -11.11 -4.62
C VAL A 50 -3.51 -9.76 -4.49
N ALA A 51 -2.22 -9.69 -4.81
CA ALA A 51 -1.46 -8.44 -4.74
C ALA A 51 -2.03 -7.36 -5.65
N SER A 52 -2.53 -7.71 -6.85
CA SER A 52 -3.17 -6.77 -7.78
C SER A 52 -4.47 -6.20 -7.22
N LEU A 53 -5.30 -7.05 -6.62
CA LEU A 53 -6.58 -6.65 -6.04
C LEU A 53 -6.36 -5.69 -4.86
N PHE A 54 -5.52 -6.08 -3.90
CA PHE A 54 -5.21 -5.24 -2.73
C PHE A 54 -4.59 -3.90 -3.14
N SER A 55 -3.70 -3.93 -4.13
CA SER A 55 -3.09 -2.72 -4.65
C SER A 55 -4.10 -1.77 -5.28
N SER A 56 -5.04 -2.27 -6.08
CA SER A 56 -6.06 -1.43 -6.71
C SER A 56 -6.99 -0.78 -5.69
N VAL A 57 -7.39 -1.53 -4.67
CA VAL A 57 -8.21 -0.99 -3.58
C VAL A 57 -7.41 0.03 -2.75
N PHE A 58 -6.12 -0.23 -2.53
CA PHE A 58 -5.25 0.70 -1.82
C PHE A 58 -5.12 2.05 -2.56
N GLU A 59 -4.91 2.05 -3.88
CA GLU A 59 -4.89 3.29 -4.67
C GLU A 59 -6.21 4.07 -4.56
N MET A 60 -7.34 3.40 -4.76
CA MET A 60 -8.66 4.03 -4.62
C MET A 60 -8.87 4.61 -3.20
N GLY A 61 -8.44 3.88 -2.17
CA GLY A 61 -8.51 4.35 -0.79
C GLY A 61 -7.63 5.58 -0.53
N VAL A 62 -6.42 5.59 -1.08
CA VAL A 62 -5.51 6.73 -0.96
C VAL A 62 -6.07 7.97 -1.67
N ASP A 63 -6.65 7.81 -2.87
CA ASP A 63 -7.27 8.91 -3.61
C ASP A 63 -8.45 9.53 -2.83
N THR A 64 -9.29 8.70 -2.20
CA THR A 64 -10.40 9.19 -1.37
C THR A 64 -9.93 9.91 -0.11
N ILE A 65 -8.88 9.42 0.56
CA ILE A 65 -8.26 10.11 1.71
C ILE A 65 -7.74 11.48 1.29
N PHE A 66 -7.05 11.57 0.15
CA PHE A 66 -6.55 12.85 -0.34
C PHE A 66 -7.66 13.80 -0.76
N LEU A 67 -8.74 13.30 -1.37
CA LEU A 67 -9.88 14.13 -1.74
C LEU A 67 -10.60 14.70 -0.51
N CYS A 68 -10.88 13.87 0.51
CA CYS A 68 -11.44 14.34 1.77
C CYS A 68 -10.54 15.35 2.47
N PHE A 69 -9.22 15.17 2.36
CA PHE A 69 -8.25 16.12 2.87
C PHE A 69 -8.28 17.46 2.14
N LEU A 70 -8.35 17.47 0.82
CA LEU A 70 -8.42 18.70 0.03
C LEU A 70 -9.74 19.46 0.29
N GLU A 71 -10.85 18.74 0.38
CA GLU A 71 -12.14 19.31 0.73
C GLU A 71 -12.14 19.91 2.14
N ASP A 72 -11.50 19.24 3.11
CA ASP A 72 -11.32 19.76 4.48
C ASP A 72 -10.46 21.03 4.48
N LEU A 73 -9.43 21.12 3.64
CA LEU A 73 -8.61 22.33 3.49
C LEU A 73 -9.37 23.51 2.84
N GLU A 74 -10.30 23.23 1.94
CA GLU A 74 -11.10 24.27 1.28
C GLU A 74 -12.18 24.84 2.21
N LYS A 75 -12.82 23.98 3.01
CA LYS A 75 -13.95 24.35 3.87
C LYS A 75 -13.53 24.85 5.24
N ASN A 76 -12.42 24.33 5.78
CA ASN A 76 -11.97 24.62 7.13
C ASN A 76 -10.63 25.37 7.10
N ASP A 77 -10.49 26.37 7.96
CA ASP A 77 -9.31 27.22 8.08
C ASP A 77 -8.48 26.90 9.33
N GLY A 78 -8.95 25.97 10.16
CA GLY A 78 -8.34 25.60 11.43
C GLY A 78 -8.72 26.52 12.59
N SER A 79 -9.70 27.42 12.40
CA SER A 79 -10.22 28.30 13.46
C SER A 79 -11.02 27.51 14.52
N ALA A 80 -11.33 28.17 15.64
CA ALA A 80 -12.17 27.57 16.68
C ALA A 80 -13.61 27.27 16.20
N GLU A 81 -14.10 27.98 15.18
CA GLU A 81 -15.41 27.77 14.57
C GLU A 81 -15.38 26.68 13.49
N ARG A 82 -14.26 26.57 12.76
CA ARG A 82 -14.07 25.61 11.65
C ARG A 82 -12.71 24.90 11.73
N PRO A 83 -12.54 23.95 12.67
CA PRO A 83 -11.31 23.20 12.81
C PRO A 83 -11.13 22.22 11.65
N TYR A 84 -9.88 21.86 11.33
CA TYR A 84 -9.58 20.74 10.45
C TYR A 84 -10.00 19.42 11.08
N TYR A 85 -10.69 18.60 10.29
CA TYR A 85 -11.18 17.28 10.71
C TYR A 85 -10.31 16.13 10.19
N MET A 86 -9.30 16.43 9.37
CA MET A 86 -8.31 15.45 8.90
C MET A 86 -7.57 14.73 10.05
N SER A 87 -6.98 13.57 9.74
CA SER A 87 -6.23 12.78 10.72
C SER A 87 -5.03 13.56 11.32
N LYS A 88 -4.72 13.32 12.59
CA LYS A 88 -3.61 13.98 13.31
C LYS A 88 -2.25 13.78 12.64
N ASN A 89 -2.02 12.58 12.07
CA ASN A 89 -0.79 12.28 11.35
C ASN A 89 -0.66 13.13 10.09
N LEU A 90 -1.73 13.22 9.30
CA LEU A 90 -1.74 14.02 8.07
C LEU A 90 -1.57 15.51 8.38
N MET A 91 -2.24 15.99 9.43
CA MET A 91 -2.13 17.37 9.91
C MET A 91 -0.69 17.75 10.29
N ASN A 92 0.01 16.84 11.00
CA ASN A 92 1.42 17.01 11.38
C ASN A 92 2.35 17.01 10.16
N ILE A 93 2.14 16.10 9.19
CA ILE A 93 2.95 16.02 7.97
C ILE A 93 2.87 17.32 7.16
N LEU A 94 1.70 17.98 7.18
CA LEU A 94 1.43 19.20 6.43
C LEU A 94 1.72 20.49 7.22
N GLY A 95 2.09 20.39 8.48
CA GLY A 95 2.34 21.54 9.36
C GLY A 95 1.09 22.37 9.66
N LYS A 96 -0.11 21.81 9.48
CA LYS A 96 -1.38 22.44 9.87
C LYS A 96 -1.67 22.13 11.34
N ARG A 97 -2.41 23.01 12.02
CA ARG A 97 -2.90 22.78 13.38
C ARG A 97 -4.22 23.51 13.56
N ASN A 98 -5.13 22.92 14.31
CA ASN A 98 -6.31 23.62 14.79
C ASN A 98 -5.92 24.59 15.90
N ALA A 99 -6.45 25.80 15.86
CA ALA A 99 -6.43 26.71 16.99
C ALA A 99 -7.02 25.97 18.20
N GLN A 100 -6.31 25.97 19.33
CA GLN A 100 -6.78 25.24 20.50
C GLN A 100 -8.13 25.79 20.93
N LEU A 101 -9.18 24.96 20.85
CA LEU A 101 -10.35 25.17 21.70
C LEU A 101 -9.87 25.04 23.16
N PRO A 102 -10.29 25.94 24.07
CA PRO A 102 -9.90 25.86 25.47
C PRO A 102 -10.22 24.46 25.98
N GLN A 103 -9.19 23.77 26.46
CA GLN A 103 -9.25 22.40 26.93
C GLN A 103 -10.39 22.26 27.94
N VAL A 104 -11.51 21.63 27.54
CA VAL A 104 -12.45 21.10 28.52
C VAL A 104 -11.74 19.90 29.14
N LYS A 105 -10.98 20.19 30.19
CA LYS A 105 -10.36 19.25 31.11
C LYS A 105 -11.39 18.16 31.41
N GLN A 106 -11.18 16.96 30.88
CA GLN A 106 -11.95 15.78 31.27
C GLN A 106 -11.78 15.63 32.79
N THR A 107 -12.80 16.09 33.51
CA THR A 107 -12.99 15.88 34.93
C THR A 107 -13.97 14.72 35.01
N ILE A 108 -13.44 13.50 35.14
CA ILE A 108 -13.88 12.47 36.09
C ILE A 108 -12.63 11.62 36.39
#